data_AF-A0A7S1H5Y5-F1
#
_entry.id   AF-A0A7S1H5Y5-F1
#
_cell.length_a   1.000
_cell.length_b   1.000
_cell.length_c   1.000
_cell.angle_alpha   90.00
_cell.angle_beta   90.00
_cell.angle_gamma   90.00
#
_symmetry.space_group_name_H-M   'P 1'
#
loop_
_entity.id
_entity.type
_entity.pdbx_description
1 polymer ?
#
loop_
_entity_poly.entity_id
_entity_poly.type
_entity_poly.pdbx_seq_one_letter_code
_entity_poly.pdbx_strand_id
1 'polypeptide(L)'
;SALELQRAGYRVQLLEYQDRVGGRCWTLRGGDRFTELGGATQHCQFDTGHYLNPGPWRIPFHHHGVLDYCRQLGVALQPFIQINDNAWVHSPQAFGGRPQR
;
A
#
# COMPACT_ATOMS: atom_id res chain seq x y z
N SER A 1 14.52 -12.11 0.56
CA SER A 1 15.70 -12.84 0.02
C SER A 1 17.01 -12.17 0.35
N ALA A 2 17.31 -10.96 -0.17
CA ALA A 2 18.61 -10.29 0.09
C ALA A 2 18.94 -10.11 1.58
N LEU A 3 17.98 -9.62 2.37
CA LEU A 3 18.15 -9.45 3.83
C LEU A 3 18.57 -10.75 4.53
N GLU A 4 17.87 -11.85 4.25
CA GLU A 4 18.16 -13.16 4.86
C GLU A 4 19.47 -13.77 4.35
N LEU A 5 19.79 -13.61 3.06
CA LEU A 5 21.08 -14.04 2.51
C LEU A 5 22.24 -13.28 3.16
N GLN A 6 22.09 -11.97 3.35
CA GLN A 6 23.11 -11.17 4.04
C GLN A 6 23.26 -11.58 5.50
N ARG A 7 22.15 -11.84 6.21
CA ARG A 7 22.17 -12.39 7.59
C ARG A 7 22.87 -13.75 7.66
N ALA A 8 22.73 -14.58 6.63
CA ALA A 8 23.42 -15.87 6.50
C ALA A 8 24.89 -15.75 6.05
N GLY A 9 25.43 -14.53 5.91
CA GLY A 9 26.85 -14.30 5.59
C GLY A 9 27.19 -14.27 4.10
N TYR A 10 26.19 -14.30 3.20
CA TYR A 10 26.44 -14.18 1.77
C TYR A 10 26.75 -12.73 1.38
N ARG A 11 27.66 -12.56 0.41
CA ARG A 11 27.82 -11.29 -0.29
C ARG A 11 26.66 -11.13 -1.29
N VAL A 12 25.86 -10.09 -1.11
CA VAL A 12 24.65 -9.85 -1.92
C VAL A 12 24.80 -8.57 -2.74
N GLN A 13 24.34 -8.62 -3.98
CA GLN A 13 24.11 -7.46 -4.83
C GLN A 13 22.65 -7.45 -5.26
N LEU A 14 21.99 -6.30 -5.07
CA LEU A 14 20.62 -6.06 -5.54
C LEU A 14 20.66 -5.14 -6.77
N LEU A 15 19.88 -5.48 -7.78
CA LEU A 15 19.68 -4.67 -8.98
C LEU A 15 18.19 -4.31 -9.06
N GLU A 16 17.87 -3.03 -8.91
CA GLU A 16 16.52 -2.47 -9.06
C GLU A 16 16.56 -1.46 -10.20
N TYR A 17 15.59 -1.57 -11.12
CA TYR A 17 15.54 -0.72 -12.30
C TYR A 17 14.94 0.66 -11.98
N GLN A 18 13.98 0.70 -11.07
CA GLN A 18 13.31 1.93 -10.69
C GLN A 18 14.17 2.74 -9.70
N ASP A 19 13.93 4.05 -9.64
CA ASP A 19 14.52 4.93 -8.62
C ASP A 19 13.89 4.76 -7.23
N ARG A 20 13.19 3.64 -7.00
CA ARG A 20 12.53 3.30 -5.75
C ARG A 20 12.55 1.80 -5.49
N VAL A 21 12.60 1.44 -4.22
CA VAL A 21 12.44 0.04 -3.77
C VAL A 21 10.96 -0.28 -3.54
N GLY A 22 10.64 -1.58 -3.55
CA GLY A 22 9.32 -2.11 -3.17
C GLY A 22 8.49 -2.68 -4.32
N GLY A 23 8.87 -2.42 -5.58
CA GLY A 23 8.17 -2.96 -6.76
C GLY A 23 6.69 -2.59 -6.75
N ARG A 24 5.80 -3.58 -6.72
CA ARG A 24 4.34 -3.35 -6.60
C ARG A 24 3.91 -2.79 -5.24
N CYS A 25 4.72 -2.95 -4.19
CA CYS A 25 4.53 -2.26 -2.92
C CYS A 25 4.96 -0.80 -3.10
N TRP A 26 3.98 0.07 -3.28
CA TRP A 26 4.20 1.47 -3.59
C TRP A 26 3.22 2.35 -2.79
N THR A 27 3.73 3.48 -2.31
CA THR A 27 2.98 4.52 -1.64
C THR A 27 3.18 5.83 -2.39
N LEU A 28 2.10 6.39 -2.92
CA LEU A 28 2.04 7.70 -3.55
C LEU A 28 1.87 8.80 -2.50
N ARG A 29 2.67 9.86 -2.60
CA ARG A 29 2.65 11.06 -1.75
C ARG A 29 2.71 12.33 -2.60
N GLY A 30 2.36 13.47 -2.00
CA GLY A 30 2.53 14.77 -2.66
C GLY A 30 3.95 14.96 -3.18
N GLY A 31 4.08 15.34 -4.45
CA GLY A 31 5.36 15.48 -5.16
C GLY A 31 5.75 14.28 -6.03
N ASP A 32 5.13 13.12 -5.84
CA ASP A 32 5.39 11.97 -6.71
C ASP A 32 4.91 12.24 -8.14
N ARG A 33 5.67 11.74 -9.11
CA ARG A 33 5.35 11.79 -10.54
C ARG A 33 5.46 10.40 -11.13
N PHE A 34 4.50 10.01 -11.96
CA PHE A 34 4.53 8.73 -12.66
C PHE A 34 4.11 8.89 -14.11
N THR A 35 4.89 8.32 -15.02
CA THR A 35 4.57 8.26 -16.44
C THR A 35 4.18 6.84 -16.80
N GLU A 36 2.93 6.66 -17.21
CA GLU A 36 2.41 5.36 -17.65
C GLU A 36 3.01 4.96 -19.00
N LEU A 37 2.86 3.68 -19.36
CA LEU A 37 3.35 3.14 -20.64
C LEU A 37 2.80 3.88 -21.87
N GLY A 38 1.61 4.48 -21.76
CA GLY A 38 1.01 5.31 -22.81
C GLY A 38 1.59 6.73 -22.90
N GLY A 39 2.60 7.08 -22.10
CA GLY A 39 3.23 8.41 -22.05
C GLY A 39 2.48 9.44 -21.20
N ALA A 40 1.28 9.13 -20.72
CA ALA A 40 0.53 9.98 -19.81
C ALA A 40 1.28 10.13 -18.48
N THR A 41 1.55 11.37 -18.08
CA THR A 41 2.18 11.68 -16.80
C THR A 41 1.14 12.14 -15.80
N GLN A 42 1.16 11.55 -14.60
CA GLN A 42 0.40 12.00 -13.46
C GLN A 42 1.32 12.64 -12.41
N HIS A 43 0.84 13.72 -11.80
CA HIS A 43 1.49 14.43 -10.70
C HIS A 43 0.63 14.30 -9.45
N CYS A 44 1.16 13.69 -8.40
CA CYS A 44 0.45 13.56 -7.13
C CYS A 44 0.53 14.87 -6.35
N GLN A 45 -0.63 15.46 -6.07
CA GLN A 45 -0.77 16.76 -5.39
C GLN A 45 -1.40 16.62 -4.00
N PHE A 46 -1.21 15.48 -3.33
CA PHE A 46 -1.69 15.31 -1.96
C PHE A 46 -1.00 16.29 -1.01
N ASP A 47 -1.76 16.78 -0.04
CA ASP A 47 -1.22 17.57 1.06
C ASP A 47 -0.24 16.77 1.91
N THR A 48 0.60 17.47 2.67
CA THR A 48 1.57 16.83 3.57
C THR A 48 0.87 15.87 4.54
N GLY A 49 1.44 14.68 4.71
CA GLY A 49 0.90 13.62 5.56
C GLY A 49 -0.14 12.72 4.87
N HIS A 50 -0.65 13.10 3.71
CA HIS A 50 -1.60 12.27 2.95
C HIS A 50 -0.88 11.38 1.94
N TYR A 51 -1.40 10.16 1.76
CA TYR A 51 -0.84 9.19 0.85
C TYR A 51 -1.88 8.17 0.38
N LEU A 52 -1.56 7.47 -0.71
CA LEU A 52 -2.31 6.32 -1.20
C LEU A 52 -1.36 5.15 -1.47
N ASN A 53 -1.78 3.93 -1.13
CA ASN A 53 -1.08 2.72 -1.55
C ASN A 53 -1.80 2.11 -2.77
N PRO A 54 -1.39 2.42 -4.03
CA PRO A 54 -2.04 1.88 -5.22
C PRO A 54 -1.78 0.38 -5.45
N GLY A 55 -0.87 -0.22 -4.67
CA GLY A 55 -0.60 -1.66 -4.68
C GLY A 55 -1.15 -2.36 -3.42
N PRO A 56 -0.32 -3.16 -2.72
CA PRO A 56 -0.64 -3.65 -1.39
C PRO A 56 -0.92 -2.50 -0.41
N TRP A 57 -2.08 -2.54 0.23
CA TRP A 57 -2.57 -1.47 1.11
C TRP A 57 -3.05 -1.98 2.47
N ARG A 58 -3.04 -3.30 2.68
CA ARG A 58 -3.50 -3.95 3.91
C ARG A 58 -2.74 -5.25 4.18
N ILE A 59 -2.62 -5.63 5.46
CA ILE A 59 -1.99 -6.87 5.90
C ILE A 59 -2.98 -7.61 6.82
N PRO A 60 -3.53 -8.76 6.40
CA PRO A 60 -4.36 -9.60 7.27
C PRO A 60 -3.61 -10.15 8.48
N PHE A 61 -4.31 -10.38 9.59
CA PHE A 61 -3.71 -10.83 10.86
C PHE A 61 -2.98 -12.18 10.77
N HIS A 62 -3.38 -13.05 9.83
CA HIS A 62 -2.79 -14.38 9.63
C HIS A 62 -1.58 -14.37 8.68
N HIS A 63 -1.18 -13.20 8.16
CA HIS A 63 0.02 -13.06 7.34
C HIS A 63 1.28 -12.94 8.23
N HIS A 64 1.53 -13.99 9.02
CA HIS A 64 2.53 -13.99 10.08
C HIS A 64 3.94 -13.62 9.59
N GLY A 65 4.35 -14.07 8.40
CA GLY A 65 5.68 -13.74 7.85
C GLY A 65 5.88 -12.24 7.64
N VAL A 66 4.88 -11.54 7.08
CA VAL A 66 4.98 -10.08 6.85
C VAL A 66 4.94 -9.34 8.19
N LEU A 67 4.02 -9.72 9.08
CA LEU A 67 3.89 -9.12 10.41
C LEU A 67 5.19 -9.26 11.23
N ASP A 68 5.84 -10.42 11.12
CA ASP A 68 7.12 -10.67 11.77
C ASP A 68 8.23 -9.77 11.22
N TYR A 69 8.33 -9.60 9.90
CA TYR A 69 9.27 -8.64 9.30
C TYR A 69 9.00 -7.20 9.74
N CYS A 70 7.72 -6.77 9.79
CA CYS A 70 7.38 -5.43 10.28
C CYS A 70 7.90 -5.24 11.71
N ARG A 71 7.72 -6.23 12.59
CA ARG A 71 8.24 -6.22 13.96
C ARG A 71 9.77 -6.18 13.99
N GLN A 72 10.43 -7.07 13.26
CA GLN A 72 11.90 -7.15 13.23
C GLN A 72 12.57 -5.88 12.69
N LEU A 73 11.92 -5.20 11.74
CA LEU A 73 12.43 -3.99 11.10
C LEU A 73 11.93 -2.70 11.77
N GLY A 74 11.17 -2.80 12.88
CA GLY A 74 10.64 -1.64 13.60
C GLY A 74 9.61 -0.82 12.83
N VAL A 75 8.92 -1.43 11.85
CA VAL A 75 7.88 -0.78 11.06
C VAL A 75 6.59 -0.74 11.86
N ALA A 76 6.16 0.46 12.25
CA ALA A 76 4.91 0.66 12.97
C ALA A 76 3.71 0.26 12.10
N LEU A 77 2.76 -0.45 12.71
CA LEU A 77 1.51 -0.87 12.08
C LEU A 77 0.33 -0.12 12.71
N GLN A 78 -0.68 0.13 11.89
CA GLN A 78 -1.95 0.72 12.32
C GLN A 78 -3.11 -0.21 11.96
N PRO A 79 -4.21 -0.21 12.72
CA PRO A 79 -5.42 -0.93 12.34
C PRO A 79 -5.93 -0.45 10.98
N PHE A 80 -6.21 -1.38 10.07
CA PHE A 80 -6.83 -1.10 8.79
C PHE A 80 -8.27 -1.64 8.80
N ILE A 81 -9.24 -0.73 8.90
CA ILE A 81 -10.66 -1.07 9.02
C ILE A 81 -11.23 -1.35 7.63
N GLN A 82 -11.62 -2.60 7.39
CA GLN A 82 -12.22 -3.03 6.12
C GLN A 82 -13.73 -3.15 6.12
N ILE A 83 -14.30 -3.27 7.31
CA ILE A 83 -15.72 -3.50 7.50
C ILE A 83 -16.24 -2.34 8.32
N ASN A 84 -17.30 -1.72 7.84
CA ASN A 84 -18.00 -0.66 8.54
C ASN A 84 -19.50 -0.94 8.45
N ASP A 85 -19.99 -1.81 9.34
CA ASP A 85 -21.41 -2.21 9.40
C ASP A 85 -22.34 -1.06 9.83
N ASN A 86 -21.77 0.05 10.31
CA ASN A 86 -22.52 1.25 10.65
C ASN A 86 -22.71 2.20 9.46
N ALA A 87 -22.14 1.87 8.29
CA ALA A 87 -22.24 2.70 7.09
C ALA A 87 -23.65 2.62 6.49
N TRP A 88 -24.13 3.76 5.97
CA TRP A 88 -25.32 3.78 5.13
C TRP A 88 -24.97 3.32 3.72
N VAL A 89 -25.79 2.44 3.16
CA VAL A 89 -25.70 1.99 1.76
C VAL A 89 -26.75 2.73 0.94
N HIS A 90 -26.31 3.44 -0.11
CA HIS A 90 -27.20 4.15 -1.03
C HIS A 90 -27.08 3.58 -2.44
N SER A 91 -28.23 3.27 -3.05
CA SER A 91 -28.33 2.92 -4.46
C SER A 91 -29.58 3.55 -5.07
N PRO A 92 -29.46 4.34 -6.17
CA PRO A 92 -30.62 4.88 -6.87
C PRO A 92 -31.56 3.81 -7.45
N GLN A 93 -31.06 2.59 -7.68
CA GLN A 93 -31.81 1.49 -8.29
C GLN A 93 -32.42 0.53 -7.26
N ALA A 94 -32.07 0.66 -5.98
CA ALA A 94 -32.61 -0.15 -4.89
C ALA A 94 -33.28 0.74 -3.84
N PHE A 95 -34.09 0.15 -2.97
CA PHE A 95 -34.67 0.82 -1.80
C PHE A 95 -35.39 2.17 -2.10
N GLY A 96 -35.94 2.32 -3.31
CA GLY A 96 -36.56 3.55 -3.76
C GLY A 96 -35.63 4.77 -3.77
N GLY A 97 -34.32 4.56 -3.94
CA GLY A 97 -33.31 5.63 -3.91
C GLY A 97 -33.03 6.20 -2.52
N ARG A 98 -33.52 5.57 -1.45
CA ARG A 98 -33.30 6.01 -0.08
C ARG A 98 -32.14 5.25 0.55
N PRO A 99 -31.18 5.93 1.22
CA PRO A 99 -30.14 5.26 1.97
C PRO A 99 -30.71 4.26 2.98
N GLN A 100 -30.11 3.10 3.11
CA GLN A 100 -30.43 2.08 4.12
C GLN A 100 -29.26 1.90 5.07
N ARG A 101 -29.54 1.49 6.31
CA ARG A 101 -28.56 1.13 7.33
C ARG A 101 -28.86 -0.26 7.81
#